data_AF-A0A0Q5QPA6-F1
#
_entry.id   AF-A0A0Q5QPA6-F1
#
_cell.length_a   1.000
_cell.length_b   1.000
_cell.length_c   1.000
_cell.angle_alpha   90.00
_cell.angle_beta   90.00
_cell.angle_gamma   90.00
#
_symmetry.space_group_name_H-M   'P 1'
#
loop_
_entity.id
_entity.type
_entity.pdbx_description
1 polymer ?
#
loop_
_entity_poly.entity_id
_entity_poly.type
_entity_poly.pdbx_seq_one_letter_code
_entity_poly.pdbx_strand_id
1 'polypeptide(L)'
;MLKKIYIIASVFILPLILSTVIIWQIKLIQKSKTDYNLSVGTVENFGFTNKIVKGNYKSPMTETKVLFIKLNNNDTIYSFFFKKESKYDFIIANLKQNDYVKIYSKSFTKRKNTVDIIQLEKGQKILIDKNISDRRDYGLVAFLSLILFLYFFLPYKFIWKKR
;
A
#
# COMPACT_ATOMS: atom_id res chain seq x y z
N MET A 1 -41.59 -1.16 25.13
CA MET A 1 -41.04 -0.22 24.12
C MET A 1 -39.51 -0.31 24.01
N LEU A 2 -38.76 -0.25 25.12
CA LEU A 2 -37.29 -0.35 25.14
C LEU A 2 -36.70 -1.49 24.28
N LYS A 3 -37.21 -2.73 24.41
CA LYS A 3 -36.72 -3.87 23.60
C LYS A 3 -36.83 -3.64 22.08
N LYS A 4 -37.89 -3.00 21.58
CA LYS A 4 -38.06 -2.69 20.15
C LYS A 4 -37.06 -1.60 19.71
N ILE A 5 -36.80 -0.62 20.57
CA ILE A 5 -35.80 0.44 20.33
C ILE A 5 -34.41 -0.19 20.27
N TYR A 6 -34.06 -1.11 21.17
CA TYR A 6 -32.77 -1.82 21.14
C TYR A 6 -32.60 -2.69 19.89
N ILE A 7 -33.66 -3.34 19.40
CA ILE A 7 -33.63 -4.13 18.17
C ILE A 7 -33.47 -3.22 16.94
N ILE A 8 -34.20 -2.10 16.88
CA ILE A 8 -34.07 -1.14 15.78
C ILE A 8 -32.67 -0.52 15.81
N ALA A 9 -32.18 -0.12 16.98
CA ALA A 9 -30.84 0.40 17.15
C ALA A 9 -29.78 -0.63 16.71
N SER A 10 -29.90 -1.90 17.09
CA SER A 10 -28.94 -2.94 16.66
C SER A 10 -29.00 -3.23 15.16
N VAL A 11 -30.17 -3.06 14.52
CA VAL A 11 -30.36 -3.19 13.07
C VAL A 11 -29.65 -2.09 12.28
N PHE A 12 -29.58 -0.87 12.82
CA PHE A 12 -28.99 0.28 12.12
C PHE A 12 -27.54 0.59 12.53
N ILE A 13 -27.15 0.32 13.78
CA ILE A 13 -25.81 0.64 14.30
C ILE A 13 -24.74 -0.23 13.62
N LEU A 14 -24.98 -1.54 13.48
CA LEU A 14 -23.97 -2.44 12.92
C LEU A 14 -23.64 -2.12 11.44
N PRO A 15 -24.62 -1.90 10.54
CA PRO A 15 -24.35 -1.43 9.19
C PRO A 15 -23.60 -0.10 9.15
N LEU A 16 -23.97 0.85 10.01
CA LEU A 16 -23.32 2.15 10.07
C LEU A 16 -21.82 2.02 10.42
N ILE A 17 -21.50 1.19 11.42
CA ILE A 17 -20.12 0.90 11.80
C ILE A 17 -19.38 0.20 10.65
N LEU A 18 -19.98 -0.81 10.03
CA LEU A 18 -19.35 -1.52 8.92
C LEU A 18 -19.09 -0.60 7.72
N SER A 19 -20.05 0.25 7.35
CA SER A 19 -19.90 1.22 6.26
C SER A 19 -18.80 2.24 6.55
N THR A 20 -18.71 2.76 7.78
CA THR A 20 -17.65 3.71 8.14
C THR A 20 -16.27 3.05 8.08
N VAL A 21 -16.13 1.80 8.54
CA VAL A 21 -14.89 1.02 8.42
C VAL A 21 -14.52 0.77 6.95
N ILE A 22 -15.49 0.41 6.10
CA ILE A 22 -15.25 0.20 4.65
C ILE A 22 -14.75 1.50 4.00
N ILE A 23 -15.41 2.63 4.25
CA ILE A 23 -15.01 3.94 3.70
C ILE A 23 -13.58 4.29 4.14
N TRP A 24 -13.28 4.07 5.43
CA TRP A 24 -11.94 4.35 5.95
C TRP A 24 -10.88 3.47 5.27
N GLN A 25 -11.16 2.19 5.05
CA GLN A 25 -10.26 1.29 4.32
C GLN A 25 -10.08 1.71 2.86
N ILE A 26 -11.15 2.13 2.17
CA ILE A 26 -11.05 2.65 0.80
C ILE A 26 -10.14 3.88 0.75
N LYS A 27 -10.26 4.81 1.71
CA LYS A 27 -9.37 5.97 1.79
C LYS A 27 -7.91 5.59 2.01
N LEU A 28 -7.64 4.56 2.83
CA LEU A 28 -6.28 4.05 3.04
C LEU A 28 -5.69 3.43 1.77
N ILE A 29 -6.53 2.84 0.92
CA ILE A 29 -6.13 2.26 -0.38
C ILE A 29 -5.88 3.36 -1.42
N GLN A 30 -6.69 4.40 -1.45
CA GLN A 30 -6.63 5.51 -2.42
C GLN A 30 -5.54 6.55 -2.11
N LYS A 31 -4.50 6.20 -1.34
CA LYS A 31 -3.42 7.13 -1.04
C LYS A 31 -2.80 7.69 -2.30
N SER A 32 -2.74 9.02 -2.34
CA SER A 32 -2.11 9.78 -3.39
C SER A 32 -0.59 9.80 -3.21
N LYS A 33 0.16 10.13 -4.27
CA LYS A 33 1.62 10.27 -4.17
C LYS A 33 2.05 11.33 -3.14
N THR A 34 1.21 12.33 -2.88
CA THR A 34 1.47 13.40 -1.90
C THR A 34 1.36 12.93 -0.46
N ASP A 35 0.79 11.76 -0.20
CA ASP A 35 0.72 11.16 1.14
C ASP A 35 2.02 10.43 1.54
N TYR A 36 3.04 10.45 0.67
CA TYR A 36 4.33 9.80 0.88
C TYR A 36 5.45 10.80 1.16
N ASN A 37 6.52 10.30 1.78
CA ASN A 37 7.69 11.11 2.06
C ASN A 37 8.37 11.47 0.73
N LEU A 38 8.57 12.76 0.51
CA LEU A 38 9.30 13.28 -0.63
C LEU A 38 10.77 13.45 -0.25
N SER A 39 11.66 12.91 -1.09
CA SER A 39 13.09 13.16 -1.03
C SER A 39 13.56 13.63 -2.39
N VAL A 40 14.34 14.70 -2.42
CA VAL A 40 14.79 15.33 -3.66
C VAL A 40 16.29 15.53 -3.60
N GLY A 41 16.99 15.21 -4.68
CA GLY A 41 18.44 15.35 -4.72
C GLY A 41 19.04 14.76 -5.99
N THR A 42 20.36 14.82 -6.06
CA THR A 42 21.15 14.20 -7.13
C THR A 42 21.47 12.75 -6.80
N VAL A 43 21.40 11.86 -7.78
CA VAL A 43 21.75 10.44 -7.62
C VAL A 43 23.25 10.30 -7.34
N GLU A 44 23.59 9.78 -6.17
CA GLU A 44 24.96 9.39 -5.80
C GLU A 44 25.36 8.10 -6.51
N ASN A 45 24.49 7.08 -6.42
CA ASN A 45 24.71 5.76 -6.98
C ASN A 45 23.38 5.02 -7.16
N PHE A 46 23.32 4.09 -8.11
CA PHE A 46 22.18 3.21 -8.33
C PHE A 46 22.67 1.86 -8.87
N GLY A 47 21.90 0.81 -8.61
CA GLY A 47 22.27 -0.55 -9.02
C GLY A 47 21.42 -1.59 -8.31
N PHE A 48 21.92 -2.80 -8.19
CA PHE A 48 21.21 -3.85 -7.45
C PHE A 48 21.82 -4.06 -6.07
N THR A 49 20.96 -4.28 -5.08
CA THR A 49 21.35 -4.65 -3.71
C THR A 49 20.36 -5.65 -3.12
N ASN A 50 20.68 -6.21 -1.96
CA ASN A 50 19.76 -7.07 -1.23
C ASN A 50 18.95 -6.25 -0.24
N LYS A 51 17.63 -6.23 -0.44
CA LYS A 51 16.69 -5.80 0.58
C LYS A 51 16.56 -6.90 1.62
N ILE A 52 16.93 -6.56 2.84
CA ILE A 52 16.83 -7.41 4.01
C ILE A 52 15.58 -7.00 4.77
N VAL A 53 14.68 -7.96 4.99
CA VAL A 53 13.56 -7.80 5.91
C VAL A 53 13.80 -8.70 7.10
N LYS A 54 14.12 -8.09 8.24
CA LYS A 54 14.22 -8.79 9.53
C LYS A 54 12.83 -9.33 9.86
N GLY A 55 12.75 -10.65 9.97
CA GLY A 55 11.54 -11.30 10.43
C GLY A 55 11.25 -10.99 11.90
N ASN A 56 10.05 -11.37 12.34
CA ASN A 56 9.71 -11.43 13.77
C ASN A 56 10.03 -12.83 14.30
N TYR A 57 9.84 -13.05 15.62
CA TYR A 57 9.99 -14.35 16.29
C TYR A 57 9.36 -15.56 15.54
N LYS A 58 8.38 -15.32 14.65
CA LYS A 58 7.66 -16.35 13.87
C LYS A 58 7.97 -16.37 12.36
N SER A 59 8.87 -15.54 11.84
CA SER A 59 9.20 -15.50 10.40
C SER A 59 10.70 -15.38 10.22
N PRO A 60 11.33 -16.17 9.33
CA PRO A 60 12.76 -16.04 9.05
C PRO A 60 13.09 -14.70 8.40
N MET A 61 14.37 -14.31 8.47
CA MET A 61 14.90 -13.20 7.68
C MET A 61 14.75 -13.53 6.19
N THR A 62 14.30 -12.54 5.42
CA THR A 62 14.15 -12.69 3.97
C THR A 62 15.05 -11.69 3.26
N GLU A 63 15.71 -12.18 2.22
CA GLU A 63 16.55 -11.36 1.34
C GLU A 63 15.93 -11.37 -0.05
N THR A 64 15.92 -10.20 -0.69
CA THR A 64 15.40 -10.07 -2.05
C THR A 64 16.26 -9.07 -2.80
N LYS A 65 16.73 -9.46 -3.99
CA LYS A 65 17.46 -8.56 -4.89
C LYS A 65 16.52 -7.46 -5.38
N VAL A 66 16.91 -6.20 -5.19
CA VAL A 66 16.14 -5.01 -5.54
C VAL A 66 17.02 -4.01 -6.26
N LEU A 67 16.42 -3.21 -7.14
CA LEU A 67 17.07 -2.00 -7.65
C LEU A 67 17.13 -0.98 -6.52
N PHE A 68 18.25 -0.31 -6.32
CA PHE A 68 18.41 0.75 -5.35
C PHE A 68 18.86 2.06 -5.98
N ILE A 69 18.56 3.15 -5.29
CA ILE A 69 18.98 4.51 -5.60
C ILE A 69 19.41 5.15 -4.28
N LYS A 70 20.60 5.75 -4.27
CA LYS A 70 21.10 6.56 -3.18
C LYS A 70 21.26 8.00 -3.66
N LEU A 71 20.84 8.96 -2.85
CA LEU A 71 20.99 10.38 -3.15
C LEU A 71 22.23 10.93 -2.44
N ASN A 72 22.88 11.94 -3.02
CA ASN A 72 24.00 12.62 -2.39
C ASN A 72 23.57 13.21 -1.03
N ASN A 73 24.47 13.15 -0.05
CA ASN A 73 24.26 13.66 1.31
C ASN A 73 23.03 13.04 2.01
N ASN A 74 22.68 11.80 1.66
CA ASN A 74 21.58 11.07 2.27
C ASN A 74 21.99 9.61 2.53
N ASP A 75 21.88 9.18 3.78
CA ASP A 75 22.21 7.81 4.20
C ASP A 75 21.11 6.80 3.81
N THR A 76 19.96 7.27 3.36
CA THR A 76 18.82 6.43 3.00
C THR A 76 19.06 5.72 1.67
N ILE A 77 18.99 4.38 1.71
CA ILE A 77 18.96 3.55 0.52
C ILE A 77 17.50 3.35 0.09
N TYR A 78 17.11 4.00 -0.99
CA TYR A 78 15.80 3.82 -1.60
C TYR A 78 15.84 2.60 -2.50
N SER A 79 14.79 1.79 -2.48
CA SER A 79 14.75 0.51 -3.17
C SER A 79 13.44 0.26 -3.87
N PHE A 80 13.51 -0.53 -4.93
CA PHE A 80 12.40 -0.85 -5.77
C PHE A 80 12.49 -2.27 -6.31
N PHE A 81 11.35 -2.95 -6.38
CA PHE A 81 11.26 -4.35 -6.76
C PHE A 81 10.16 -4.57 -7.80
N PHE A 82 10.54 -5.18 -8.92
CA PHE A 82 9.67 -5.84 -9.88
C PHE A 82 9.98 -7.33 -9.95
N LYS A 83 8.92 -8.14 -10.15
CA LYS A 83 9.04 -9.58 -10.37
C LYS A 83 9.65 -9.93 -11.73
N LYS A 84 9.49 -9.06 -12.74
CA LYS A 84 10.07 -9.24 -14.08
C LYS A 84 11.27 -8.33 -14.25
N GLU A 85 12.44 -8.89 -14.53
CA GLU A 85 13.69 -8.13 -14.64
C GLU A 85 13.69 -7.12 -15.78
N SER A 86 13.04 -7.42 -16.91
CA SER A 86 12.95 -6.52 -18.06
C SER A 86 12.30 -5.16 -17.77
N LYS A 87 11.60 -5.03 -16.64
CA LYS A 87 11.09 -3.73 -16.20
C LYS A 87 12.16 -2.81 -15.63
N TYR A 88 13.34 -3.33 -15.28
CA TYR A 88 14.46 -2.51 -14.81
C TYR A 88 15.22 -1.86 -15.96
N ASP A 89 15.21 -2.45 -17.16
CA ASP A 89 15.97 -1.97 -18.33
C ASP A 89 15.64 -0.52 -18.67
N PHE A 90 14.36 -0.17 -18.64
CA PHE A 90 13.90 1.21 -18.84
C PHE A 90 14.46 2.18 -17.80
N ILE A 91 14.53 1.76 -16.53
CA ILE A 91 15.02 2.62 -15.44
C ILE A 91 16.52 2.81 -15.60
N ILE A 92 17.27 1.73 -15.80
CA ILE A 92 18.73 1.74 -15.95
C ILE A 92 19.15 2.55 -17.18
N ALA A 93 18.40 2.47 -18.28
CA ALA A 93 18.69 3.24 -19.49
C ALA A 93 18.45 4.76 -19.33
N ASN A 94 17.58 5.17 -18.42
CA ASN A 94 17.14 6.56 -18.28
C ASN A 94 17.67 7.29 -17.04
N LEU A 95 18.19 6.54 -16.07
CA LEU A 95 18.78 7.03 -14.83
C LEU A 95 20.32 6.97 -14.92
N LYS A 96 20.98 8.04 -14.53
CA LYS A 96 22.44 8.17 -14.47
C LYS A 96 22.85 8.77 -13.14
N GLN A 97 24.10 8.56 -12.77
CA GLN A 97 24.72 9.25 -11.65
C GLN A 97 24.67 10.77 -11.89
N ASN A 98 24.51 11.55 -10.83
CA ASN A 98 24.32 13.00 -10.82
C ASN A 98 23.00 13.52 -11.42
N ASP A 99 22.10 12.64 -11.88
CA ASP A 99 20.75 13.06 -12.27
C ASP A 99 20.00 13.63 -11.06
N TYR A 100 19.30 14.75 -11.26
CA TYR A 100 18.38 15.29 -10.28
C TYR A 100 17.04 14.57 -10.33
N VAL A 101 16.61 14.00 -9.21
CA VAL A 101 15.41 13.18 -9.11
C VAL A 101 14.56 13.52 -7.90
N LYS A 102 13.26 13.23 -8.02
CA LYS A 102 12.30 13.25 -6.91
C LYS A 102 11.88 11.81 -6.61
N ILE A 103 12.00 11.43 -5.34
CA ILE A 103 11.64 10.11 -4.84
C ILE A 103 10.50 10.27 -3.86
N TYR A 104 9.35 9.67 -4.18
CA TYR A 104 8.25 9.47 -3.25
C TYR A 104 8.38 8.08 -2.64
N SER A 105 8.51 7.99 -1.32
CA SER A 105 8.81 6.73 -0.65
C SER A 105 7.92 6.47 0.56
N LYS A 106 7.78 5.18 0.92
CA LYS A 106 7.22 4.81 2.23
C LYS A 106 8.09 5.35 3.36
N SER A 107 7.55 5.38 4.57
CA SER A 107 8.34 5.71 5.76
C SER A 107 9.35 4.60 6.09
N PHE A 108 10.50 4.99 6.64
CA PHE A 108 11.51 4.04 7.11
C PHE A 108 10.94 3.10 8.18
N THR A 109 11.32 1.82 8.13
CA THR A 109 10.90 0.82 9.11
C THR A 109 12.16 0.17 9.68
N LYS A 110 12.32 0.13 11.02
CA LYS A 110 13.51 -0.43 11.71
C LYS A 110 13.86 -1.89 11.33
N ARG A 111 12.93 -2.62 10.72
CA ARG A 111 13.10 -4.02 10.28
C ARG A 111 13.64 -4.15 8.86
N LYS A 112 13.81 -3.06 8.12
CA LYS A 112 14.29 -3.05 6.74
C LYS A 112 15.54 -2.19 6.64
N ASN A 113 16.50 -2.63 5.82
CA ASN A 113 17.69 -1.84 5.50
C ASN A 113 17.44 -0.81 4.37
N THR A 114 16.33 -0.94 3.64
CA THR A 114 15.97 -0.04 2.54
C THR A 114 14.56 0.52 2.69
N VAL A 115 14.33 1.66 2.04
CA VAL A 115 13.03 2.32 1.96
C VAL A 115 12.38 2.01 0.62
N ASP A 116 11.10 1.65 0.62
CA ASP A 116 10.37 1.30 -0.59
C ASP A 116 9.98 2.55 -1.40
N ILE A 117 10.45 2.64 -2.65
CA ILE A 117 10.05 3.67 -3.62
C ILE A 117 8.63 3.39 -4.07
N ILE A 118 7.80 4.42 -4.03
CA ILE A 118 6.47 4.46 -4.63
C ILE A 118 6.55 5.07 -6.02
N GLN A 119 7.21 6.21 -6.15
CA GLN A 119 7.37 6.89 -7.42
C GLN A 119 8.75 7.54 -7.53
N LEU A 120 9.35 7.46 -8.71
CA LEU A 120 10.61 8.10 -9.06
C LEU A 120 10.37 8.98 -10.27
N GLU A 121 10.66 10.27 -10.14
CA GLU A 121 10.56 11.25 -11.22
C GLU A 121 11.94 11.84 -11.54
N LYS A 122 12.22 12.00 -12.82
CA LYS A 122 13.38 12.74 -13.36
C LYS A 122 12.84 13.85 -14.24
N GLY A 123 12.86 15.09 -13.75
CA GLY A 123 12.19 16.22 -14.40
C GLY A 123 10.68 15.97 -14.53
N GLN A 124 10.17 15.94 -15.77
CA GLN A 124 8.76 15.63 -16.07
C GLN A 124 8.50 14.14 -16.33
N LYS A 125 9.55 13.30 -16.38
CA LYS A 125 9.42 11.88 -16.72
C LYS A 125 9.29 11.03 -15.45
N ILE A 126 8.27 10.19 -15.41
CA ILE A 126 8.09 9.19 -14.35
C ILE A 126 8.84 7.92 -14.76
N LEU A 127 9.84 7.55 -13.98
CA LEU A 127 10.68 6.36 -14.21
C LEU A 127 10.13 5.13 -13.47
N ILE A 128 9.60 5.36 -12.28
CA ILE A 128 8.94 4.32 -11.47
C ILE A 128 7.59 4.88 -11.08
N ASP A 129 6.53 4.13 -11.36
CA ASP A 129 5.19 4.37 -10.84
C ASP A 129 4.66 3.07 -10.26
N LYS A 130 4.60 3.00 -8.93
CA LYS A 130 3.98 1.90 -8.24
C LYS A 130 2.56 2.32 -7.88
N ASN A 131 1.59 1.79 -8.60
CA ASN A 131 0.21 1.78 -8.11
C ASN A 131 0.20 1.20 -6.69
N ILE A 132 -0.14 2.02 -5.69
CA ILE A 132 -0.20 1.62 -4.28
C ILE A 132 -1.50 0.85 -3.99
N SER A 133 -1.92 -0.01 -4.90
CA SER A 133 -3.01 -0.95 -4.61
C SER A 133 -2.39 -2.15 -3.87
N ASP A 134 -2.42 -2.15 -2.53
CA ASP A 134 -2.16 -3.40 -1.81
C ASP A 134 -3.38 -4.32 -2.01
N ARG A 135 -3.22 -5.38 -2.81
CA ARG A 135 -4.32 -6.32 -3.11
C ARG A 135 -4.94 -6.91 -1.84
N ARG A 136 -4.19 -6.95 -0.73
CA ARG A 136 -4.69 -7.41 0.57
C ARG A 136 -5.78 -6.48 1.12
N ASP A 137 -5.58 -5.18 0.98
CA ASP A 137 -6.53 -4.18 1.48
C ASP A 137 -7.83 -4.22 0.67
N TYR A 138 -7.74 -4.46 -0.65
CA TYR A 138 -8.93 -4.73 -1.49
C TYR A 138 -9.66 -6.01 -1.08
N GLY A 139 -8.92 -7.06 -0.70
CA GLY A 139 -9.52 -8.30 -0.19
C GLY A 139 -10.30 -8.08 1.10
N LEU A 140 -9.78 -7.24 2.01
CA LEU A 140 -10.46 -6.88 3.25
C LEU A 140 -11.72 -6.05 2.99
N VAL A 141 -11.67 -5.09 2.07
CA VAL A 141 -12.86 -4.32 1.63
C VAL A 141 -13.92 -5.25 1.03
N ALA A 142 -13.52 -6.19 0.18
CA ALA A 142 -14.44 -7.18 -0.41
C ALA A 142 -15.09 -8.06 0.67
N PHE A 143 -14.32 -8.52 1.64
CA PHE A 143 -14.83 -9.33 2.76
C PHE A 143 -15.82 -8.55 3.65
N LEU A 144 -15.48 -7.32 4.04
CA LEU A 144 -16.39 -6.47 4.82
C LEU A 144 -17.68 -6.15 4.05
N SER A 145 -17.56 -5.89 2.74
CA SER A 145 -18.71 -5.67 1.86
C SER A 145 -19.60 -6.91 1.76
N LEU A 146 -19.01 -8.11 1.72
CA LEU A 146 -19.75 -9.37 1.73
C LEU A 146 -20.50 -9.57 3.06
N ILE A 147 -19.88 -9.26 4.21
CA ILE A 147 -20.55 -9.31 5.52
C ILE A 147 -21.75 -8.36 5.53
N LEU A 148 -21.55 -7.12 5.09
CA LEU A 148 -22.62 -6.13 5.02
C LEU A 148 -23.76 -6.58 4.09
N PHE A 149 -23.43 -7.17 2.95
CA PHE A 149 -24.41 -7.74 2.02
C PHE A 149 -25.21 -8.88 2.67
N LEU A 150 -24.53 -9.85 3.29
CA LEU A 150 -25.18 -10.98 3.98
C LEU A 150 -26.06 -10.51 5.13
N TYR A 151 -25.66 -9.46 5.84
CA TYR A 151 -26.42 -8.87 6.93
C TYR A 151 -27.81 -8.39 6.49
N PHE A 152 -27.91 -7.76 5.32
CA PHE A 152 -29.21 -7.34 4.77
C PHE A 152 -29.95 -8.49 4.08
N PHE A 153 -29.25 -9.37 3.38
CA PHE A 153 -29.86 -10.37 2.50
C PHE A 153 -30.39 -11.62 3.22
N LEU A 154 -29.69 -12.09 4.27
CA LEU A 154 -30.11 -13.27 5.05
C LEU A 154 -31.46 -13.08 5.73
N PRO A 155 -31.69 -12.02 6.55
CA PRO A 155 -32.99 -11.81 7.18
C PRO A 155 -34.09 -11.55 6.15
N TYR A 156 -33.80 -10.86 5.03
CA TYR A 156 -34.76 -10.66 3.93
C TYR A 156 -35.28 -12.00 3.38
N LYS A 157 -34.38 -12.95 3.12
CA LYS A 157 -34.74 -14.29 2.60
C LYS A 157 -35.57 -15.13 3.59
N PHE A 158 -35.35 -15.00 4.90
CA PHE A 158 -36.12 -15.75 5.91
C PHE A 158 -37.46 -15.10 6.26
N ILE A 159 -37.58 -13.78 6.15
CA ILE A 159 -38.82 -13.04 6.42
C ILE A 159 -39.81 -13.20 5.25
N TRP A 160 -39.34 -13.17 4.01
CA TRP A 160 -40.21 -13.31 2.82
C TRP A 160 -40.59 -14.76 2.51
N LYS A 161 -39.76 -15.75 2.86
CA LYS A 161 -40.11 -17.17 2.67
C LYS A 161 -41.16 -17.69 3.66
N LYS A 162 -41.57 -16.86 4.64
CA LYS A 162 -42.62 -17.13 5.62
C LYS A 162 -43.97 -16.49 5.29
N ARG A 163 -44.07 -15.76 4.17
CA ARG A 163 -45.32 -15.39 3.51
C ARG A 163 -45.51 -16.30 2.30
#